data_AF-A0A151IFY5-F1
#
_entry.id   AF-A0A151IFY5-F1
#
_cell.length_a   1.000
_cell.length_b   1.000
_cell.length_c   1.000
_cell.angle_alpha   90.00
_cell.angle_beta   90.00
_cell.angle_gamma   90.00
#
_symmetry.space_group_name_H-M   'P 1'
#
loop_
_entity.id
_entity.type
_entity.pdbx_description
1 polymer ?
#
loop_
_entity_poly.entity_id
_entity_poly.type
_entity_poly.pdbx_seq_one_letter_code
_entity_poly.pdbx_strand_id
1 'polypeptide(L)'
;HHSLINFNFKERKNRLILTIFLGIYFSFLQLIEYRDSPFTLRDSIFGSTFFIATGFHGIHVIIGSIFLSISLIRLQNSHFSPNHHFGFEASS
;
A
#
# COMPACT_ATOMS: atom_id res chain seq x y z
N HIS A 1 4.18 9.29 -9.60
CA HIS A 1 4.83 9.16 -10.91
C HIS A 1 4.89 10.49 -11.68
N HIS A 2 3.77 11.10 -12.11
CA HIS A 2 3.79 12.33 -12.92
C HIS A 2 4.48 13.56 -12.24
N SER A 3 4.41 13.68 -10.92
CA SER A 3 5.10 14.75 -10.18
C SER A 3 6.61 14.52 -9.97
N LEU A 4 7.12 13.29 -10.17
CA LEU A 4 8.56 13.04 -10.27
C LEU A 4 9.14 13.68 -11.52
N ILE A 5 8.42 13.52 -12.63
CA ILE A 5 8.82 14.00 -13.97
C ILE A 5 8.75 15.54 -14.02
N ASN A 6 7.81 16.16 -13.29
CA ASN A 6 7.63 17.61 -13.25
C ASN A 6 8.38 18.34 -12.12
N PHE A 7 9.40 17.71 -11.50
CA PHE A 7 10.27 18.30 -10.46
C PHE A 7 9.57 18.92 -9.23
N ASN A 8 8.29 18.61 -8.98
CA ASN A 8 7.56 19.17 -7.83
C ASN A 8 7.67 18.25 -6.60
N PHE A 9 8.74 18.46 -5.83
CA PHE A 9 9.06 17.70 -4.62
C PHE A 9 7.93 17.73 -3.58
N LYS A 10 7.26 18.87 -3.41
CA LYS A 10 6.17 19.05 -2.43
C LYS A 10 4.93 18.25 -2.81
N GLU A 11 4.50 18.37 -4.07
CA GLU A 11 3.37 17.59 -4.61
C GLU A 11 3.63 16.08 -4.54
N ARG A 12 4.85 15.65 -4.90
CA ARG A 12 5.24 14.23 -4.83
C ARG A 12 5.18 13.68 -3.42
N LYS A 13 5.72 14.41 -2.44
CA LYS A 13 5.67 14.02 -1.03
C LYS A 13 4.23 13.91 -0.54
N ASN A 14 3.39 14.91 -0.82
CA ASN A 14 2.00 14.94 -0.39
C ASN A 14 1.18 13.78 -0.98
N ARG A 15 1.35 13.50 -2.28
CA ARG A 15 0.66 12.38 -2.95
C ARG A 15 1.10 11.04 -2.40
N LEU A 16 2.40 10.85 -2.14
CA LEU A 16 2.91 9.60 -1.59
C LEU A 16 2.39 9.35 -0.16
N ILE A 17 2.35 10.39 0.67
CA ILE A 17 1.73 10.33 2.01
C ILE A 17 0.26 9.96 1.90
N LEU A 18 -0.48 10.57 0.98
CA LEU A 18 -1.90 10.26 0.76
C LEU A 18 -2.10 8.79 0.36
N THR A 19 -1.27 8.25 -0.55
CA THR A 19 -1.37 6.84 -0.95
C THR A 19 -1.09 5.89 0.22
N ILE A 20 -0.07 6.16 1.05
CA ILE A 20 0.22 5.37 2.24
C ILE A 20 -0.97 5.43 3.22
N PHE A 21 -1.54 6.61 3.44
CA PHE A 21 -2.70 6.79 4.31
C PHE A 21 -3.91 5.98 3.81
N LEU A 22 -4.19 6.01 2.51
CA LEU A 22 -5.26 5.22 1.91
C LEU A 22 -5.02 3.71 2.05
N GLY A 23 -3.77 3.24 1.94
CA GLY A 23 -3.40 1.84 2.18
C GLY A 23 -3.67 1.40 3.62
N ILE A 24 -3.26 2.22 4.60
CA ILE A 24 -3.54 1.99 6.03
C ILE A 24 -5.06 1.98 6.29
N TYR A 25 -5.78 2.94 5.72
CA TYR A 25 -7.23 3.02 5.85
C TYR A 25 -7.94 1.78 5.28
N PHE A 26 -7.51 1.32 4.10
CA PHE A 26 -8.01 0.08 3.51
C PHE A 26 -7.74 -1.13 4.43
N SER A 27 -6.53 -1.29 4.95
CA SER A 27 -6.20 -2.40 5.87
C SER A 27 -7.03 -2.37 7.16
N PHE A 28 -7.35 -1.16 7.66
CA PHE A 28 -8.23 -1.02 8.83
C PHE A 28 -9.67 -1.44 8.52
N LEU A 29 -10.22 -1.04 7.36
CA LEU A 29 -11.53 -1.49 6.92
C LEU A 29 -11.57 -3.01 6.73
N GLN A 30 -10.53 -3.60 6.15
CA GLN A 30 -10.42 -5.06 5.98
C GLN A 30 -10.43 -5.80 7.33
N LEU A 31 -9.80 -5.23 8.36
CA LEU A 31 -9.84 -5.78 9.71
C LEU A 31 -11.25 -5.73 10.32
N ILE A 32 -11.98 -4.63 10.12
CA ILE A 32 -13.37 -4.52 10.56
C ILE A 32 -14.23 -5.56 9.85
N GLU A 33 -14.07 -5.72 8.54
CA GLU A 33 -14.79 -6.73 7.75
C GLU A 33 -14.57 -8.14 8.31
N TYR A 34 -13.33 -8.50 8.66
CA TYR A 34 -13.00 -9.81 9.23
C TYR A 34 -13.52 -10.03 10.65
N ARG A 35 -13.62 -8.96 11.44
CA ARG A 35 -14.13 -9.05 12.81
C ARG A 35 -15.65 -9.19 12.83
N ASP A 36 -16.33 -8.46 11.94
CA ASP A 36 -17.78 -8.35 11.94
C ASP A 36 -18.45 -9.35 10.97
N SER A 37 -17.66 -10.15 10.21
CA SER A 37 -18.17 -11.19 9.33
C SER A 37 -18.87 -12.32 10.11
N PRO A 38 -20.07 -12.77 9.69
CA PRO A 38 -20.82 -13.82 10.38
C PRO A 38 -20.32 -15.25 10.10
N PHE A 39 -19.24 -15.38 9.32
CA PHE A 39 -18.62 -16.63 8.94
C PHE A 39 -17.11 -16.54 9.16
N THR A 40 -16.46 -17.69 9.27
CA THR A 40 -15.04 -17.84 9.57
C THR A 40 -14.33 -18.60 8.46
N LEU A 41 -13.00 -18.65 8.52
CA LEU A 41 -12.17 -19.44 7.60
C LEU A 41 -12.59 -20.92 7.52
N ARG A 42 -13.20 -21.45 8.60
CA ARG A 42 -13.60 -22.87 8.69
C ARG A 42 -15.01 -23.12 8.17
N ASP A 43 -15.77 -22.06 7.86
CA ASP A 43 -17.17 -22.19 7.45
C ASP A 43 -17.27 -22.42 5.95
N SER A 44 -17.51 -23.68 5.58
CA SER A 44 -17.78 -24.12 4.20
C SER A 44 -16.68 -23.74 3.19
N ILE A 45 -16.95 -24.01 1.91
CA ILE A 45 -16.08 -23.61 0.80
C ILE A 45 -16.09 -22.08 0.63
N PHE A 46 -17.20 -21.41 0.98
CA PHE A 46 -17.30 -19.97 0.83
C PHE A 46 -16.37 -19.21 1.80
N GLY A 47 -16.43 -19.52 3.11
CA GLY A 47 -15.59 -18.86 4.10
C GLY A 47 -14.10 -19.10 3.85
N SER A 48 -13.74 -20.37 3.55
CA SER A 48 -12.35 -20.71 3.23
C SER A 48 -11.82 -19.98 1.99
N THR A 49 -12.58 -19.91 0.89
CA THR A 49 -12.17 -19.18 -0.32
C THR A 49 -12.12 -17.67 -0.11
N PHE A 50 -13.10 -17.11 0.60
CA PHE A 50 -13.15 -15.69 0.92
C PHE A 50 -11.90 -15.25 1.70
N PHE A 51 -11.62 -15.86 2.85
CA PHE A 51 -10.53 -15.44 3.74
C PHE A 51 -9.14 -15.72 3.15
N ILE A 52 -8.97 -16.79 2.34
CA ILE A 52 -7.70 -17.04 1.67
C ILE A 52 -7.44 -15.98 0.59
N ALA A 53 -8.42 -15.71 -0.28
CA ALA A 53 -8.25 -14.76 -1.38
C ALA A 53 -8.04 -13.33 -0.86
N THR A 54 -8.93 -12.87 0.03
CA THR A 54 -8.85 -11.53 0.62
C THR A 54 -7.68 -11.41 1.58
N GLY A 55 -7.32 -12.47 2.31
CA GLY A 55 -6.16 -12.49 3.21
C GLY A 55 -4.84 -12.37 2.46
N PHE A 56 -4.68 -13.11 1.36
CA PHE A 56 -3.50 -13.00 0.50
C PHE A 56 -3.39 -11.60 -0.09
N HIS A 57 -4.49 -11.04 -0.63
CA HIS A 57 -4.51 -9.67 -1.10
C HIS A 57 -4.16 -8.66 0.02
N GLY A 58 -4.73 -8.83 1.22
CA GLY A 58 -4.44 -7.98 2.38
C GLY A 58 -2.95 -7.95 2.75
N ILE A 59 -2.28 -9.10 2.70
CA ILE A 59 -0.81 -9.20 2.87
C ILE A 59 -0.08 -8.38 1.79
N HIS A 60 -0.51 -8.47 0.53
CA HIS A 60 0.11 -7.71 -0.57
C HIS A 60 -0.05 -6.19 -0.35
N VAL A 61 -1.21 -5.74 0.12
CA VAL A 61 -1.45 -4.33 0.42
C VAL A 61 -0.57 -3.83 1.58
N ILE A 62 -0.37 -4.65 2.62
CA ILE A 62 0.52 -4.30 3.74
C ILE A 62 1.97 -4.18 3.25
N ILE A 63 2.46 -5.17 2.49
CA ILE A 63 3.83 -5.15 1.94
C ILE A 63 4.02 -3.94 1.01
N GLY A 64 3.05 -3.67 0.13
CA GLY A 64 3.06 -2.49 -0.75
C GLY A 64 3.10 -1.17 0.03
N SER A 65 2.33 -1.06 1.12
CA SER A 65 2.31 0.13 1.99
C SER A 65 3.64 0.33 2.71
N ILE A 66 4.31 -0.74 3.14
CA ILE A 66 5.68 -0.69 3.70
C ILE A 66 6.65 -0.21 2.63
N PHE A 67 6.55 -0.73 1.40
CA PHE A 67 7.46 -0.36 0.32
C PHE A 67 7.30 1.12 -0.07
N LEU A 68 6.08 1.62 -0.15
CA LEU A 68 5.78 3.05 -0.33
C LEU A 68 6.31 3.90 0.83
N SER A 69 6.22 3.42 2.07
CA SER A 69 6.76 4.12 3.24
C SER A 69 8.28 4.23 3.21
N ILE A 70 8.98 3.15 2.83
CA ILE A 70 10.44 3.18 2.60
C ILE A 70 10.78 4.14 1.46
N SER A 71 9.98 4.14 0.39
CA SER A 71 10.12 5.07 -0.73
C SER A 71 9.97 6.53 -0.25
N LEU A 72 9.03 6.84 0.64
CA LEU A 72 8.88 8.17 1.24
C LEU A 72 10.09 8.59 2.07
N ILE A 73 10.63 7.69 2.90
CA ILE A 73 11.83 7.98 3.70
C ILE A 73 13.03 8.28 2.79
N ARG A 74 13.23 7.46 1.74
CA ARG A 74 14.29 7.69 0.74
C ARG A 74 14.09 9.00 -0.03
N LEU A 75 12.84 9.40 -0.25
CA LEU A 75 12.48 10.67 -0.87
C LEU A 75 12.89 11.87 -0.03
N GLN A 76 12.72 11.77 1.29
CA GLN A 76 13.08 12.83 2.23
C GLN A 76 14.60 12.97 2.40
N ASN A 77 15.33 11.85 2.29
CA ASN A 77 16.79 11.83 2.35
C ASN A 77 17.46 12.18 1.00
N SER A 78 16.69 12.65 0.00
CA SER A 78 17.20 13.02 -1.33
C SER A 78 17.96 11.90 -2.06
N HIS A 79 17.65 10.63 -1.78
CA HIS A 79 18.32 9.47 -2.38
C HIS A 79 17.88 9.17 -3.82
N PHE A 80 16.92 9.92 -4.38
CA PHE A 80 16.43 9.73 -5.73
C PHE A 80 16.91 10.83 -6.66
N SER A 81 17.53 10.43 -7.78
CA SER A 81 17.87 11.31 -8.90
C SER A 81 16.91 11.04 -10.08
N PRO A 82 16.70 12.02 -10.98
CA PRO A 82 15.86 11.85 -12.16
C PRO A 82 16.33 10.77 -13.15
N ASN A 83 17.52 10.18 -12.96
CA ASN A 83 17.99 9.04 -13.77
C ASN A 83 18.11 7.72 -12.98
N HIS A 84 17.87 7.72 -11.65
CA HIS A 84 18.06 6.55 -10.81
C HIS A 84 16.97 6.43 -9.74
N HIS A 85 15.75 6.13 -10.17
CA HIS A 85 14.55 6.05 -9.31
C HIS A 85 13.73 4.76 -9.50
N PHE A 86 14.35 3.68 -9.96
CA PHE A 86 13.70 2.35 -10.09
C PHE A 86 13.04 1.89 -8.78
N GLY A 87 13.66 2.17 -7.64
CA GLY A 87 13.07 1.83 -6.33
C GLY A 87 11.77 2.60 -6.01
N PHE A 88 11.53 3.74 -6.66
CA PHE A 88 10.27 4.45 -6.59
C PHE A 88 9.26 3.88 -7.61
N GLU A 89 9.70 3.57 -8.83
CA GLU A 89 8.84 2.94 -9.87
C GLU A 89 8.31 1.57 -9.42
N ALA A 90 9.16 0.74 -8.81
CA ALA A 90 8.74 -0.55 -8.28
C ALA A 90 7.71 -0.42 -7.15
N SER A 91 7.65 0.73 -6.48
CA SER A 91 6.72 1.00 -5.38
C SER A 91 5.43 1.66 -5.81
N SER A 92 5.37 2.18 -7.04
CA SER A 92 4.30 3.05 -7.53
C SER A 92 3.32 2.37 -8.47
#